data_AF-A0A087SVZ5-F1
#
_entry.id   AF-A0A087SVZ5-F1
#
_cell.length_a   1.000
_cell.length_b   1.000
_cell.length_c   1.000
_cell.angle_alpha   90.00
_cell.angle_beta   90.00
_cell.angle_gamma   90.00
#
_symmetry.space_group_name_H-M   'P 1'
#
loop_
_entity.id
_entity.type
_entity.pdbx_description
1 polymer ?
#
loop_
_entity_poly.entity_id
_entity_poly.type
_entity_poly.pdbx_seq_one_letter_code
_entity_poly.pdbx_strand_id
1 'polypeptide(L)' 'MDVTEPDDINLAYDFVVEHLDQNELWAVINNAGIGNVSHIEIVTMSSIEEVFNVNLL' A
#
# COMPACT_ATOMS: atom_id res chain seq x y z
N MET A 1 -3.15 -8.95 -1.61
CA MET A 1 -2.72 -7.59 -1.96
C MET A 1 -2.32 -6.89 -0.69
N ASP A 2 -1.06 -7.08 -0.35
CA ASP A 2 -0.32 -6.20 0.54
C ASP A 2 0.24 -5.02 -0.28
N VAL A 3 0.05 -3.79 0.19
CA VAL A 3 0.54 -2.58 -0.50
C VAL A 3 2.02 -2.32 -0.24
N THR A 4 2.62 -3.02 0.73
CA THR A 4 4.07 -2.90 1.01
C THR A 4 4.91 -3.84 0.16
N GLU A 5 4.29 -4.75 -0.60
CA GLU A 5 4.94 -5.78 -1.39
C GLU A 5 4.78 -5.51 -2.89
N PRO A 6 5.85 -5.10 -3.61
CA PRO A 6 5.76 -4.73 -5.02
C PRO A 6 5.20 -5.82 -5.93
N ASP A 7 5.49 -7.09 -5.63
CA ASP A 7 5.00 -8.23 -6.41
C ASP A 7 3.48 -8.37 -6.30
N ASP A 8 2.90 -8.13 -5.12
CA ASP A 8 1.45 -8.16 -4.90
C ASP A 8 0.74 -7.02 -5.64
N ILE A 9 1.39 -5.86 -5.75
CA ILE A 9 0.89 -4.71 -6.54
C ILE A 9 0.91 -5.04 -8.03
N ASN A 10 2.01 -5.60 -8.54
CA ASN A 10 2.14 -5.97 -9.95
C ASN A 10 1.10 -7.02 -10.34
N LEU A 11 0.91 -8.05 -9.50
CA LEU A 11 -0.12 -9.07 -9.74
C LEU A 11 -1.53 -8.48 -9.75
N ALA A 12 -1.82 -7.52 -8.86
CA ALA A 12 -3.11 -6.83 -8.86
C ALA A 12 -3.30 -5.95 -10.11
N TYR A 13 -2.25 -5.28 -10.57
CA TYR A 13 -2.27 -4.50 -11.81
C TYR A 13 -2.52 -5.41 -13.03
N ASP A 14 -1.79 -6.51 -13.16
CA ASP A 14 -1.94 -7.47 -14.26
C ASP A 14 -3.37 -8.02 -14.28
N PHE A 15 -3.90 -8.41 -13.10
CA PHE A 15 -5.28 -8.84 -12.98
C PHE A 15 -6.27 -7.78 -13.48
N VAL A 16 -6.11 -6.52 -13.11
CA VAL A 16 -7.01 -5.46 -13.57
C VAL A 16 -6.91 -5.27 -15.09
N VAL A 17 -5.69 -5.16 -15.63
CA VAL A 17 -5.48 -4.93 -17.07
C VAL A 17 -6.03 -6.08 -17.92
N GLU A 18 -5.88 -7.32 -17.49
CA GLU A 18 -6.46 -8.49 -18.17
C GLU A 18 -7.98 -8.47 -18.24
N HIS A 19 -8.66 -7.71 -17.37
CA HIS A 19 -10.12 -7.70 -17.24
C HIS A 19 -10.79 -6.38 -17.66
N LEU A 20 -10.05 -5.45 -18.27
CA LEU A 20 -10.59 -4.16 -18.72
C LEU A 20 -11.17 -4.16 -20.15
N ASP A 21 -11.07 -5.27 -20.90
CA ASP A 21 -11.48 -5.41 -22.31
C ASP A 21 -10.89 -4.30 -23.22
N GLN A 22 -11.73 -3.33 -23.62
CA GLN A 22 -11.34 -2.17 -24.42
C GLN A 22 -11.17 -0.89 -23.59
N ASN A 23 -11.37 -0.96 -22.28
CA ASN A 23 -11.22 0.16 -21.37
C ASN A 23 -9.77 0.26 -20.87
N GLU A 24 -9.45 1.38 -20.24
CA GLU A 24 -8.14 1.64 -19.63
C GLU A 24 -8.26 1.91 -18.12
N LEU A 25 -7.18 1.64 -17.38
CA LEU A 25 -7.08 2.01 -15.97
C LEU A 25 -6.84 3.52 -15.88
N TRP A 26 -7.90 4.29 -15.69
CA TRP A 26 -7.84 5.76 -15.68
C TRP A 26 -7.38 6.34 -14.32
N ALA A 27 -7.65 5.67 -13.21
CA ALA A 27 -7.36 6.19 -11.89
C ALA A 27 -7.03 5.08 -10.88
N VAL A 28 -6.22 5.44 -9.88
CA VAL A 28 -5.90 4.62 -8.72
C VAL A 28 -6.19 5.42 -7.46
N ILE A 29 -6.80 4.78 -6.46
CA ILE A 29 -7.06 5.39 -5.16
C ILE A 29 -6.17 4.71 -4.12
N ASN A 30 -5.05 5.36 -3.78
CA ASN A 30 -4.17 4.93 -2.70
C ASN A 30 -4.78 5.30 -1.34
N ASN A 31 -5.63 4.42 -0.80
CA ASN A 31 -6.35 4.63 0.46
C ASN A 31 -5.96 3.64 1.56
N ALA A 32 -4.94 2.81 1.33
CA ALA A 32 -4.38 1.98 2.40
C ALA A 32 -3.67 2.87 3.43
N GLY A 33 -3.85 2.55 4.70
CA GLY A 33 -3.17 3.26 5.77
C GLY A 33 -3.38 2.61 7.13
N ILE A 34 -2.34 2.62 7.96
CA ILE A 34 -2.38 2.23 9.37
C ILE A 34 -1.93 3.38 10.27
N GLY A 35 -2.22 3.26 11.56
CA GLY A 35 -1.80 4.23 12.55
C GLY A 35 -1.27 3.53 13.79
N ASN A 36 -0.22 4.12 14.37
CA ASN A 36 0.28 3.76 15.69
C ASN A 36 0.19 5.00 16.59
N VAL A 37 -0.46 4.85 17.75
CA VAL A 37 -0.59 5.94 18.72
C VAL A 37 0.26 5.61 19.93
N SER A 38 1.40 6.28 20.02
CA SER A 38 2.33 6.18 21.14
C SER A 38 3.08 7.50 21.32
N HIS A 39 3.67 7.69 22.48
CA HIS A 39 4.57 8.82 22.68
C HIS A 39 5.89 8.58 21.93
N ILE A 40 6.44 9.64 21.32
CA ILE A 40 7.63 9.54 20.47
C ILE A 40 8.85 9.02 21.24
N GLU A 41 8.91 9.26 22.54
CA GLU A 41 10.00 8.83 23.42
C GLU A 41 10.00 7.32 23.74
N ILE A 42 8.87 6.61 23.53
CA ILE A 42 8.73 5.18 23.85
C ILE A 42 8.34 4.31 22.65
N VAL A 43 7.99 4.90 21.51
CA VAL A 43 7.65 4.13 20.31
C VAL A 43 8.88 3.39 19.80
N THR A 44 8.67 2.16 19.32
CA THR A 44 9.75 1.38 18.72
C THR A 44 10.03 1.85 17.29
N MET A 45 11.28 1.74 16.83
CA MET A 45 11.61 2.04 15.45
C MET A 45 10.85 1.17 14.46
N SER A 46 10.66 -0.12 14.76
CA SER A 46 9.87 -1.02 13.92
C SER A 46 8.41 -0.56 13.77
N SER A 47 7.80 0.01 14.82
CA SER A 47 6.44 0.56 14.73
C SER A 47 6.38 1.82 13.86
N ILE A 48 7.45 2.64 13.84
CA ILE A 48 7.54 3.78 12.94
C ILE A 48 7.70 3.27 11.51
N GLU A 49 8.65 2.36 11.28
CA GLU A 49 8.92 1.76 9.97
C GLU A 49 7.67 1.11 9.38
N GLU A 50 6.89 0.38 10.17
CA GLU A 50 5.64 -0.25 9.74
C GLU A 50 4.63 0.78 9.22
N VAL A 51 4.42 1.89 9.94
CA VAL A 51 3.52 2.97 9.49
C VAL A 51 4.02 3.60 8.19
N PHE A 52 5.33 3.79 8.05
CA PHE A 52 5.92 4.33 6.82
C PHE A 52 5.82 3.36 5.64
N ASN A 53 6.03 2.07 5.88
CA ASN A 53 5.94 1.02 4.86
C ASN A 53 4.54 0.94 4.25
N VAL A 54 3.47 1.14 5.02
CA VAL A 54 2.10 1.09 4.49
C VAL A 54 1.63 2.43 3.93
N ASN A 55 1.97 3.54 4.59
CA ASN A 55 1.33 4.82 4.31
C ASN A 55 2.10 5.69 3.29
N LEU A 56 3.36 5.36 2.98
CA LEU A 56 4.22 6.24 2.19
C LEU A 56 5.17 5.53 1.21
N LEU A 57 5.87 4.48 1.66
CA LEU A 57 6.90 3.77 0.89
C LEU A 57 6.28 2.78 -0.09
#